data_AF-A0A2G2JDM4-F1
#
_entry.id   AF-A0A2G2JDM4-F1
#
_cell.length_a   1.000
_cell.length_b   1.000
_cell.length_c   1.000
_cell.angle_alpha   90.00
_cell.angle_beta   90.00
_cell.angle_gamma   90.00
#
_symmetry.space_group_name_H-M   'P 1'
#
loop_
_entity.id
_entity.type
_entity.pdbx_description
1 polymer ?
#
loop_
_entity_poly.entity_id
_entity_poly.type
_entity_poly.pdbx_seq_one_letter_code
_entity_poly.pdbx_strand_id
1 'polypeptide(L)'
;MSGSLRLSDDNTVVVFTPSADLIDGQTYTITLGTELANSLGQSLSEDFSWSFTAKSADSFDCTLTAPPASLNLDDYYTQYCEANGLPILGGSDVSAAALKEAWYEVMHMMSMRQDLLQTMVDEGTRIAIIGTTEVITDIPEYADLDEDIPLEGESWDDRARGLGATPNIPVSSGAEENLLCDSVNDDYDGEDIFVHEFAHSVAIMGLENTDALFQTQLEATYVAAMALGRWENTYAATDSAEYWAEGVQSWFNVNQQPQVGIHNEVDTRAELKIYDPALHSLISTIFPSDFQPDCPAL
;
A
#
# COMPACT_ATOMS: atom_id res chain seq x y z
N MET A 1 -29.64 4.60 4.35
CA MET A 1 -29.47 3.34 3.58
C MET A 1 -29.22 2.20 4.55
N SER A 2 -29.53 0.95 4.20
CA SER A 2 -29.16 -0.22 5.01
C SER A 2 -27.76 -0.72 4.66
N GLY A 3 -27.10 -1.40 5.59
CA GLY A 3 -25.78 -1.98 5.41
C GLY A 3 -25.34 -2.74 6.66
N SER A 4 -24.10 -3.18 6.67
CA SER A 4 -23.43 -3.81 7.82
C SER A 4 -22.36 -2.88 8.39
N LEU A 5 -22.04 -3.07 9.67
CA LEU A 5 -20.93 -2.40 10.36
C LEU A 5 -19.93 -3.46 10.81
N ARG A 6 -18.65 -3.16 10.66
CA ARG A 6 -17.54 -3.87 11.31
C ARG A 6 -16.62 -2.89 12.03
N LEU A 7 -15.99 -3.36 13.09
CA LEU A 7 -14.92 -2.64 13.78
C LEU A 7 -13.56 -3.18 13.34
N SER A 8 -12.52 -2.34 13.36
CA SER A 8 -11.13 -2.81 13.37
C SER A 8 -10.86 -3.62 14.64
N ASP A 9 -9.76 -4.38 14.66
CA ASP A 9 -9.46 -5.28 15.79
C ASP A 9 -9.21 -4.53 17.11
N ASP A 10 -8.73 -3.29 17.04
CA ASP A 10 -8.56 -2.38 18.18
C ASP A 10 -9.82 -1.54 18.51
N ASN A 11 -10.89 -1.68 17.73
CA ASN A 11 -12.15 -0.92 17.80
C ASN A 11 -12.01 0.59 17.60
N THR A 12 -10.97 1.07 16.91
CA THR A 12 -10.78 2.50 16.63
C THR A 12 -11.37 2.93 15.29
N VAL A 13 -11.60 1.99 14.36
CA VAL A 13 -12.17 2.25 13.04
C VAL A 13 -13.51 1.53 12.90
N VAL A 14 -14.51 2.23 12.37
CA VAL A 14 -15.82 1.67 12.01
C VAL A 14 -15.94 1.67 10.50
N VAL A 15 -16.11 0.49 9.90
CA VAL A 15 -16.36 0.36 8.46
C VAL A 15 -17.83 0.02 8.24
N PHE A 16 -18.51 0.86 7.47
CA PHE A 16 -19.87 0.64 7.02
C PHE A 16 -19.88 0.12 5.58
N THR A 17 -20.46 -1.06 5.36
CA THR A 17 -20.66 -1.61 4.01
C THR A 17 -22.13 -1.48 3.64
N PRO A 18 -22.47 -0.59 2.68
CA PRO A 18 -23.80 -0.53 2.10
C PRO A 18 -24.32 -1.88 1.61
N SER A 19 -25.62 -2.14 1.79
CA SER A 19 -26.30 -3.33 1.22
C SER A 19 -26.61 -3.21 -0.29
N ALA A 20 -26.35 -2.03 -0.86
CA ALA A 20 -26.48 -1.73 -2.28
C ALA A 20 -25.49 -0.61 -2.63
N ASP A 21 -25.02 -0.60 -3.86
CA ASP A 21 -24.08 0.40 -4.36
C ASP A 21 -24.59 1.82 -4.16
N LEU A 22 -23.63 2.74 -3.96
CA LEU A 22 -23.93 4.16 -3.94
C LEU A 22 -24.35 4.61 -5.35
N ILE A 23 -25.24 5.58 -5.41
CA ILE A 23 -25.77 6.12 -6.66
C ILE A 23 -24.83 7.24 -7.12
N ASP A 24 -24.35 7.12 -8.36
CA ASP A 24 -23.50 8.12 -9.01
C ASP A 24 -24.05 9.55 -8.87
N GLY A 25 -23.20 10.46 -8.41
CA GLY A 25 -23.53 11.88 -8.23
C GLY A 25 -24.47 12.18 -7.06
N GLN A 26 -24.93 11.17 -6.31
CA GLN A 26 -25.77 11.36 -5.13
C GLN A 26 -24.91 11.81 -3.94
N THR A 27 -25.39 12.86 -3.25
CA THR A 27 -24.83 13.27 -1.95
C THR A 27 -25.41 12.40 -0.84
N TYR A 28 -24.52 11.87 -0.02
CA TYR A 28 -24.81 11.13 1.21
C TYR A 28 -24.36 11.94 2.42
N THR A 29 -25.10 11.83 3.51
CA THR A 29 -24.72 12.41 4.80
C THR A 29 -24.49 11.29 5.78
N ILE A 30 -23.35 11.31 6.46
CA ILE A 30 -23.04 10.44 7.58
C ILE A 30 -23.28 11.22 8.86
N THR A 31 -23.93 10.60 9.84
CA THR A 31 -24.18 11.15 11.17
C THR A 31 -23.72 10.13 12.20
N LEU A 32 -22.79 10.54 13.04
CA LEU A 32 -22.39 9.84 14.25
C LEU A 32 -23.16 10.47 15.42
N GLY A 33 -24.11 9.72 15.97
CA GLY A 33 -25.00 10.25 17.01
C GLY A 33 -24.42 10.13 18.42
N THR A 34 -25.02 10.87 19.35
CA THR A 34 -24.66 10.84 20.79
C THR A 34 -24.83 9.48 21.48
N GLU A 35 -25.43 8.49 20.82
CA GLU A 35 -25.49 7.10 21.29
C GLU A 35 -24.15 6.35 21.20
N LEU A 36 -23.21 6.83 20.37
CA LEU A 36 -21.86 6.26 20.33
C LEU A 36 -21.09 6.64 21.59
N ALA A 37 -20.49 5.64 22.23
CA ALA A 37 -19.71 5.83 23.45
C ALA A 37 -18.38 5.06 23.38
N ASN A 38 -17.34 5.60 24.00
CA ASN A 38 -16.06 4.91 24.16
C ASN A 38 -16.15 3.79 25.21
N SER A 39 -15.03 3.08 25.43
CA SER A 39 -14.94 1.98 26.40
C SER A 39 -15.19 2.38 27.87
N LEU A 40 -15.18 3.69 28.16
CA LEU A 40 -15.52 4.25 29.47
C LEU A 40 -17.00 4.69 29.57
N GLY A 41 -17.79 4.46 28.53
CA GLY A 41 -19.19 4.89 28.46
C GLY A 41 -19.36 6.39 28.23
N GLN A 42 -18.33 7.08 27.74
CA GLN A 42 -18.40 8.50 27.41
C GLN A 42 -18.90 8.68 25.98
N SER A 43 -20.05 9.32 25.84
CA SER A 43 -20.67 9.66 24.56
C SER A 43 -20.12 10.93 23.93
N LEU A 44 -20.36 11.10 22.62
CA LEU A 44 -20.24 12.39 21.96
C LEU A 44 -21.15 13.43 22.64
N SER A 45 -20.71 14.69 22.70
CA SER A 45 -21.51 15.77 23.30
C SER A 45 -22.66 16.24 22.42
N GLU A 46 -22.56 16.04 21.12
CA GLU A 46 -23.56 16.32 20.10
C GLU A 46 -23.35 15.40 18.88
N ASP A 47 -24.35 15.32 18.00
CA ASP A 47 -24.22 14.55 16.76
C ASP A 47 -23.16 15.19 15.85
N PHE A 48 -22.23 14.37 15.34
CA PHE A 48 -21.24 14.80 14.37
C PHE A 48 -21.67 14.36 12.97
N SER A 49 -21.76 15.29 12.01
CA SER A 49 -22.22 14.98 10.66
C SER A 49 -21.36 15.61 9.58
N TRP A 50 -21.18 14.89 8.48
CA TRP A 50 -20.56 15.38 7.25
C TRP A 50 -21.24 14.78 6.03
N SER A 51 -21.00 15.37 4.87
CA SER A 51 -21.55 14.88 3.60
C SER A 51 -20.46 14.67 2.57
N PHE A 52 -20.67 13.69 1.70
CA PHE A 52 -19.84 13.44 0.52
C PHE A 52 -20.74 13.13 -0.68
N THR A 53 -20.22 13.35 -1.89
CA THR A 53 -20.91 12.98 -3.13
C THR A 53 -20.22 11.76 -3.72
N ALA A 54 -20.97 10.70 -3.97
CA ALA A 54 -20.45 9.51 -4.64
C ALA A 54 -20.03 9.88 -6.07
N LYS A 55 -18.75 9.67 -6.38
CA LYS A 55 -18.26 9.77 -7.76
C LYS A 55 -18.83 8.61 -8.58
N SER A 56 -18.91 8.79 -9.90
CA SER A 56 -19.33 7.71 -10.78
C SER A 56 -18.30 6.59 -10.77
N ALA A 57 -18.76 5.33 -10.77
CA ALA A 57 -17.84 4.19 -10.91
C ALA A 57 -16.97 4.30 -12.17
N ASP A 58 -17.54 4.80 -13.27
CA ASP A 58 -16.84 5.03 -14.54
C ASP A 58 -15.76 6.14 -14.46
N SER A 59 -15.73 6.93 -13.37
CA SER A 59 -14.66 7.89 -13.13
C SER A 59 -13.42 7.30 -12.47
N PHE A 60 -13.47 6.01 -12.12
CA PHE A 60 -12.34 5.26 -11.59
C PHE A 60 -11.87 4.27 -12.65
N ASP A 61 -11.00 4.74 -13.54
CA ASP A 61 -10.31 3.92 -14.54
C ASP A 61 -8.89 4.47 -14.77
N CYS A 62 -7.94 3.56 -15.00
CA CYS A 62 -6.62 3.91 -15.49
C CYS A 62 -6.63 3.96 -17.03
N THR A 63 -7.24 5.01 -17.57
CA THR A 63 -7.08 5.37 -18.99
C THR A 63 -5.72 6.03 -19.18
N LEU A 64 -4.80 5.32 -19.85
CA LEU A 64 -3.44 5.80 -20.06
C LEU A 64 -3.38 7.01 -20.99
N THR A 65 -2.59 8.00 -20.58
CA THR A 65 -2.28 9.22 -21.32
C THR A 65 -0.80 9.54 -21.19
N ALA A 66 -0.32 10.59 -21.85
CA ALA A 66 1.01 11.11 -21.56
C ALA A 66 1.00 11.87 -20.23
N PRO A 67 2.09 11.86 -19.44
CA PRO A 67 2.15 12.59 -18.19
C PRO A 67 1.86 14.09 -18.39
N PRO A 68 1.03 14.71 -17.55
CA PRO A 68 0.76 16.13 -17.66
C PRO A 68 2.02 16.95 -17.35
N ALA A 69 2.30 17.96 -18.16
CA ALA A 69 3.48 18.83 -18.01
C ALA A 69 3.59 19.50 -16.62
N SER A 70 2.49 19.61 -15.88
CA SER A 70 2.47 20.13 -14.51
C SER A 70 3.25 19.27 -13.50
N LEU A 71 3.46 17.98 -13.79
CA LEU A 71 4.26 17.11 -12.93
C LEU A 71 5.77 17.32 -13.12
N ASN A 72 6.19 17.99 -14.20
CA ASN A 72 7.60 18.29 -14.50
C ASN A 72 8.52 17.05 -14.37
N LEU A 73 8.09 15.96 -15.01
CA LEU A 73 8.79 14.69 -15.02
C LEU A 73 9.80 14.61 -16.18
N ASP A 74 10.76 13.70 -16.07
CA ASP A 74 11.69 13.37 -17.14
C ASP A 74 10.94 12.79 -18.37
N ASP A 75 11.52 12.97 -19.57
CA ASP A 75 10.96 12.47 -20.83
C ASP A 75 10.91 10.93 -20.91
N TYR A 76 11.62 10.22 -20.02
CA TYR A 76 11.49 8.78 -19.81
C TYR A 76 10.01 8.37 -19.63
N TYR A 77 9.25 9.11 -18.83
CA TYR A 77 7.86 8.79 -18.56
C TYR A 77 6.97 9.16 -19.76
N THR A 78 6.43 8.15 -20.42
CA THR A 78 5.57 8.32 -21.60
C THR A 78 4.13 7.89 -21.35
N GLN A 79 3.87 7.18 -20.26
CA GLN A 79 2.56 6.67 -19.87
C GLN A 79 2.19 7.14 -18.45
N TYR A 80 0.92 7.51 -18.27
CA TYR A 80 0.39 8.04 -17.03
C TYR A 80 -1.10 7.71 -16.87
N CYS A 81 -1.47 7.32 -15.65
CA CYS A 81 -2.81 7.48 -15.10
C CYS A 81 -2.69 7.88 -13.62
N GLU A 82 -3.81 7.97 -12.89
CA GLU A 82 -3.78 8.29 -11.46
C GLU A 82 -4.77 7.49 -10.63
N ALA A 83 -4.37 7.20 -9.39
CA ALA A 83 -5.22 6.66 -8.35
C ALA A 83 -5.61 7.79 -7.38
N ASN A 84 -6.76 8.45 -7.64
CA ASN A 84 -7.25 9.58 -6.85
C ASN A 84 -6.21 10.70 -6.62
N GLY A 85 -5.44 11.02 -7.65
CA GLY A 85 -4.40 12.06 -7.61
C GLY A 85 -2.98 11.52 -7.45
N LEU A 86 -2.80 10.26 -7.02
CA LEU A 86 -1.47 9.63 -6.97
C LEU A 86 -1.04 9.25 -8.39
N PRO A 87 0.05 9.84 -8.94
CA PRO A 87 0.52 9.51 -10.28
C PRO A 87 0.99 8.06 -10.37
N ILE A 88 0.63 7.39 -11.45
CA ILE A 88 1.13 6.06 -11.81
C ILE A 88 1.74 6.16 -13.20
N LEU A 89 3.03 5.88 -13.27
CA LEU A 89 3.89 6.26 -14.38
C LEU A 89 4.66 5.05 -14.92
N GLY A 90 4.95 5.07 -16.21
CA GLY A 90 5.83 4.09 -16.85
C GLY A 90 6.51 4.64 -18.10
N GLY A 91 7.65 4.04 -18.43
CA GLY A 91 8.35 4.24 -19.68
C GLY A 91 7.58 3.69 -20.89
N SER A 92 8.17 3.78 -22.08
CA SER A 92 7.55 3.23 -23.31
C SER A 92 7.55 1.70 -23.35
N ASP A 93 8.42 1.08 -22.56
CA ASP A 93 8.66 -0.37 -22.58
C ASP A 93 7.77 -1.09 -21.56
N VAL A 94 7.16 -0.35 -20.63
CA VAL A 94 6.18 -0.86 -19.65
C VAL A 94 4.85 -1.15 -20.34
N SER A 95 4.27 -2.32 -20.09
CA SER A 95 2.95 -2.62 -20.65
C SER A 95 1.82 -1.84 -19.97
N ALA A 96 0.78 -1.58 -20.76
CA ALA A 96 -0.44 -0.97 -20.25
C ALA A 96 -1.16 -1.82 -19.19
N ALA A 97 -0.92 -3.14 -19.17
CA ALA A 97 -1.51 -4.04 -18.19
C ALA A 97 -0.88 -3.82 -16.81
N ALA A 98 0.45 -3.70 -16.73
CA ALA A 98 1.16 -3.48 -15.47
C ALA A 98 0.76 -2.16 -14.80
N LEU A 99 0.67 -1.07 -15.57
CA LEU A 99 0.22 0.23 -15.04
C LEU A 99 -1.23 0.18 -14.50
N LYS A 100 -2.09 -0.62 -15.14
CA LYS A 100 -3.47 -0.80 -14.69
C LYS A 100 -3.57 -1.68 -13.45
N GLU A 101 -2.70 -2.68 -13.33
CA GLU A 101 -2.65 -3.52 -12.13
C GLU A 101 -2.15 -2.72 -10.93
N ALA A 102 -1.05 -1.99 -11.07
CA ALA A 102 -0.57 -1.08 -10.02
C ALA A 102 -1.64 -0.06 -9.60
N TRP A 103 -2.39 0.48 -10.56
CA TRP A 103 -3.54 1.35 -10.27
C TRP A 103 -4.64 0.64 -9.50
N TYR A 104 -4.99 -0.56 -9.91
CA TYR A 104 -6.02 -1.36 -9.28
C TYR A 104 -5.65 -1.66 -7.83
N GLU A 105 -4.43 -2.12 -7.57
CA GLU A 105 -3.94 -2.41 -6.23
C GLU A 105 -3.91 -1.16 -5.34
N VAL A 106 -3.33 -0.05 -5.79
CA VAL A 106 -3.29 1.21 -5.02
C VAL A 106 -4.69 1.67 -4.64
N MET A 107 -5.62 1.68 -5.61
CA MET A 107 -7.01 2.11 -5.39
C MET A 107 -7.71 1.26 -4.33
N HIS A 108 -7.46 -0.06 -4.34
CA HIS A 108 -8.09 -0.97 -3.39
C HIS A 108 -7.40 -0.96 -2.03
N MET A 109 -6.06 -1.06 -1.96
CA MET A 109 -5.30 -0.94 -0.71
C MET A 109 -5.68 0.34 0.05
N MET A 110 -5.80 1.47 -0.65
CA MET A 110 -6.08 2.75 -0.02
C MET A 110 -7.58 3.08 0.14
N SER A 111 -8.49 2.15 -0.19
CA SER A 111 -9.94 2.40 -0.18
C SER A 111 -10.51 2.85 1.17
N MET A 112 -9.86 2.49 2.29
CA MET A 112 -10.25 2.92 3.64
C MET A 112 -9.65 4.26 4.09
N ARG A 113 -8.49 4.66 3.56
CA ARG A 113 -7.68 5.79 4.05
C ARG A 113 -7.28 6.73 2.93
N GLN A 114 -8.29 7.31 2.28
CA GLN A 114 -8.10 8.33 1.24
C GLN A 114 -7.43 9.61 1.77
N ASP A 115 -7.51 9.86 3.09
CA ASP A 115 -6.74 10.91 3.75
C ASP A 115 -5.23 10.64 3.68
N LEU A 116 -4.79 9.39 3.91
CA LEU A 116 -3.37 9.02 3.76
C LEU A 116 -2.92 9.10 2.31
N LEU A 117 -3.73 8.62 1.37
CA LEU A 117 -3.42 8.72 -0.06
C LEU A 117 -3.27 10.19 -0.48
N GLN A 118 -4.14 11.08 0.01
CA GLN A 118 -4.00 12.52 -0.24
C GLN A 118 -2.72 13.10 0.38
N THR A 119 -2.37 12.71 1.61
CA THR A 119 -1.08 13.10 2.21
C THR A 119 0.09 12.66 1.34
N MET A 120 0.09 11.42 0.84
CA MET A 120 1.13 10.91 -0.06
C MET A 120 1.24 11.77 -1.34
N VAL A 121 0.11 12.14 -1.93
CA VAL A 121 0.05 13.05 -3.10
C VAL A 121 0.63 14.42 -2.77
N ASP A 122 0.26 14.99 -1.62
CA ASP A 122 0.72 16.32 -1.19
C ASP A 122 2.23 16.34 -0.91
N GLU A 123 2.79 15.22 -0.44
CA GLU A 123 4.23 15.00 -0.27
C GLU A 123 4.96 14.61 -1.58
N GLY A 124 4.25 14.61 -2.71
CA GLY A 124 4.84 14.39 -4.04
C GLY A 124 5.13 12.93 -4.38
N THR A 125 4.53 11.99 -3.65
CA THR A 125 4.65 10.55 -3.89
C THR A 125 4.11 10.21 -5.28
N ARG A 126 4.84 9.36 -6.01
CA ARG A 126 4.41 8.79 -7.29
C ARG A 126 4.77 7.30 -7.37
N ILE A 127 4.02 6.58 -8.19
CA ILE A 127 4.34 5.21 -8.57
C ILE A 127 5.08 5.21 -9.91
N ALA A 128 6.18 4.49 -10.01
CA ALA A 128 6.90 4.24 -11.26
C ALA A 128 7.06 2.73 -11.47
N ILE A 129 6.53 2.20 -12.58
CA ILE A 129 6.64 0.78 -12.91
C ILE A 129 7.86 0.55 -13.78
N ILE A 130 8.62 -0.49 -13.44
CA ILE A 130 9.83 -0.90 -14.15
C ILE A 130 9.45 -1.98 -15.16
N GLY A 131 9.79 -1.78 -16.44
CA GLY A 131 9.56 -2.77 -17.49
C GLY A 131 10.45 -4.01 -17.32
N THR A 132 10.05 -5.11 -17.95
CA THR A 132 10.77 -6.40 -17.90
C THR A 132 12.19 -6.35 -18.47
N THR A 133 12.52 -5.35 -19.29
CA THR A 133 13.85 -5.13 -19.87
C THR A 133 14.60 -3.96 -19.25
N GLU A 134 13.99 -3.29 -18.28
CA GLU A 134 14.53 -2.15 -17.56
C GLU A 134 15.03 -2.59 -16.18
N VAL A 135 16.02 -1.86 -15.64
CA VAL A 135 16.53 -2.05 -14.28
C VAL A 135 16.13 -0.88 -13.39
N ILE A 136 16.39 -0.96 -12.09
CA ILE A 136 15.88 0.03 -11.15
C ILE A 136 16.46 1.42 -11.40
N THR A 137 17.75 1.51 -11.75
CA THR A 137 18.40 2.79 -12.06
C THR A 137 18.00 3.39 -13.41
N ASP A 138 17.20 2.69 -14.23
CA ASP A 138 16.58 3.29 -15.42
C ASP A 138 15.44 4.26 -15.06
N ILE A 139 14.85 4.14 -13.86
CA ILE A 139 13.98 5.18 -13.32
C ILE A 139 14.84 6.43 -13.06
N PRO A 140 14.49 7.60 -13.64
CA PRO A 140 15.31 8.81 -13.57
C PRO A 140 15.69 9.24 -12.15
N GLU A 141 14.78 9.06 -11.20
CA GLU A 141 14.95 9.40 -9.79
C GLU A 141 15.89 8.46 -9.03
N TYR A 142 16.16 7.28 -9.58
CA TYR A 142 17.05 6.27 -9.02
C TYR A 142 18.41 6.21 -9.73
N ALA A 143 18.61 7.00 -10.79
CA ALA A 143 19.78 6.90 -11.67
C ALA A 143 21.15 6.99 -10.96
N ASP A 144 21.22 7.72 -9.84
CA ASP A 144 22.45 7.93 -9.08
C ASP A 144 22.52 7.10 -7.78
N LEU A 145 21.61 6.12 -7.57
CA LEU A 145 21.56 5.34 -6.32
C LEU A 145 22.86 4.61 -5.98
N ASP A 146 23.53 4.01 -6.98
CA ASP A 146 24.82 3.32 -6.76
C ASP A 146 25.96 4.28 -6.37
N GLU A 147 25.85 5.57 -6.73
CA GLU A 147 26.82 6.59 -6.32
C GLU A 147 26.47 7.17 -4.94
N ASP A 148 25.21 7.52 -4.72
CA ASP A 148 24.75 8.24 -3.54
C ASP A 148 24.51 7.31 -2.33
N ILE A 149 24.06 6.07 -2.56
CA ILE A 149 23.71 5.08 -1.54
C ILE A 149 24.29 3.70 -1.94
N PRO A 150 25.62 3.55 -2.01
CA PRO A 150 26.23 2.31 -2.50
C PRO A 150 25.93 1.12 -1.58
N LEU A 151 25.57 -0.01 -2.17
CA LEU A 151 25.43 -1.30 -1.49
C LEU A 151 26.78 -2.02 -1.38
N GLU A 152 26.97 -2.82 -0.32
CA GLU A 152 28.20 -3.59 -0.14
C GLU A 152 28.16 -4.87 -0.99
N GLY A 153 28.83 -4.84 -2.15
CA GLY A 153 29.12 -6.05 -2.93
C GLY A 153 28.12 -6.39 -4.04
N GLU A 154 27.12 -5.55 -4.27
CA GLU A 154 26.14 -5.63 -5.36
C GLU A 154 25.71 -4.22 -5.80
N SER A 155 25.02 -4.12 -6.93
CA SER A 155 24.39 -2.88 -7.39
C SER A 155 22.91 -2.85 -7.00
N TRP A 156 22.28 -1.67 -7.02
CA TRP A 156 20.83 -1.58 -6.86
C TRP A 156 20.06 -2.34 -7.95
N ASP A 157 20.60 -2.37 -9.17
CA ASP A 157 20.01 -3.11 -10.29
C ASP A 157 19.99 -4.64 -10.08
N ASP A 158 20.98 -5.17 -9.34
CA ASP A 158 21.01 -6.60 -8.97
C ASP A 158 20.14 -6.89 -7.72
N ARG A 159 20.00 -5.90 -6.84
CA ARG A 159 19.39 -6.06 -5.51
C ARG A 159 17.86 -6.07 -5.53
N ALA A 160 17.24 -5.29 -6.42
CA ALA A 160 15.83 -4.93 -6.27
C ALA A 160 15.08 -4.78 -7.60
N ARG A 161 13.80 -5.17 -7.56
CA ARG A 161 12.80 -4.92 -8.62
C ARG A 161 11.65 -4.02 -8.15
N GLY A 162 11.87 -3.31 -7.05
CA GLY A 162 10.96 -2.33 -6.49
C GLY A 162 11.62 -1.64 -5.29
N LEU A 163 11.17 -0.43 -4.97
CA LEU A 163 11.58 0.33 -3.79
C LEU A 163 10.41 1.17 -3.27
N GLY A 164 10.32 1.29 -1.95
CA GLY A 164 9.40 2.21 -1.28
C GLY A 164 9.81 3.67 -1.42
N ALA A 165 8.81 4.55 -1.47
CA ALA A 165 9.01 5.99 -1.50
C ALA A 165 9.58 6.53 -0.19
N THR A 166 10.45 7.54 -0.31
CA THR A 166 11.01 8.28 0.82
C THR A 166 10.81 9.79 0.61
N PRO A 167 10.97 10.63 1.65
CA PRO A 167 10.85 12.09 1.47
C PRO A 167 11.89 12.69 0.51
N ASN A 168 13.04 12.03 0.33
CA ASN A 168 14.09 12.49 -0.59
C ASN A 168 13.86 11.98 -2.01
N ILE A 169 13.40 10.74 -2.16
CA ILE A 169 13.05 10.13 -3.44
C ILE A 169 11.61 9.63 -3.32
N PRO A 170 10.60 10.48 -3.61
CA PRO A 170 9.19 10.17 -3.37
C PRO A 170 8.62 9.30 -4.51
N VAL A 171 9.34 8.22 -4.84
CA VAL A 171 8.95 7.25 -5.86
C VAL A 171 8.82 5.90 -5.19
N SER A 172 7.63 5.30 -5.29
CA SER A 172 7.41 3.88 -5.02
C SER A 172 7.44 3.16 -6.35
N SER A 173 8.08 1.99 -6.39
CA SER A 173 8.22 1.23 -7.63
C SER A 173 7.97 -0.25 -7.43
N GLY A 174 7.61 -0.89 -8.53
CA GLY A 174 7.46 -2.34 -8.65
C GLY A 174 7.66 -2.73 -10.11
N ALA A 175 7.92 -4.01 -10.34
CA ALA A 175 8.23 -4.51 -11.66
C ALA A 175 7.00 -5.09 -12.36
N GLU A 176 6.96 -4.90 -13.67
CA GLU A 176 5.90 -5.40 -14.54
C GLU A 176 5.73 -6.92 -14.44
N GLU A 177 6.82 -7.69 -14.43
CA GLU A 177 6.75 -9.14 -14.32
C GLU A 177 6.10 -9.61 -13.03
N ASN A 178 6.28 -8.89 -11.91
CA ASN A 178 5.66 -9.24 -10.64
C ASN A 178 4.17 -8.88 -10.61
N LEU A 179 3.83 -7.65 -11.00
CA LEU A 179 2.43 -7.20 -11.12
C LEU A 179 1.60 -8.11 -12.04
N LEU A 180 2.21 -8.65 -13.08
CA LEU A 180 1.54 -9.53 -14.05
C LEU A 180 1.67 -11.02 -13.72
N CYS A 181 2.29 -11.37 -12.60
CA CYS A 181 2.59 -12.74 -12.18
C CYS A 181 3.26 -13.59 -13.27
N ASP A 182 4.25 -13.02 -13.97
CA ASP A 182 5.07 -13.74 -14.93
C ASP A 182 6.09 -14.62 -14.20
N SER A 183 5.61 -15.76 -13.68
CA SER A 183 6.38 -16.79 -12.97
C SER A 183 7.64 -17.30 -13.68
N VAL A 184 7.86 -16.95 -14.96
CA VAL A 184 9.08 -17.31 -15.69
C VAL A 184 10.21 -16.30 -15.48
N ASN A 185 9.86 -15.02 -15.37
CA ASN A 185 10.82 -13.91 -15.33
C ASN A 185 10.81 -13.14 -14.00
N ASP A 186 9.84 -13.41 -13.13
CA ASP A 186 9.72 -12.79 -11.83
C ASP A 186 10.64 -13.46 -10.80
N ASP A 187 11.65 -12.71 -10.33
CA ASP A 187 12.53 -13.14 -9.23
C ASP A 187 11.80 -13.25 -7.88
N TYR A 188 10.63 -12.61 -7.77
CA TYR A 188 9.74 -12.60 -6.61
C TYR A 188 8.50 -13.49 -6.82
N ASP A 189 8.57 -14.48 -7.73
CA ASP A 189 7.44 -15.40 -7.98
C ASP A 189 6.92 -16.02 -6.67
N GLY A 190 5.62 -15.85 -6.43
CA GLY A 190 4.94 -16.33 -5.23
C GLY A 190 4.69 -15.26 -4.15
N GLU A 191 5.14 -14.04 -4.36
CA GLU A 191 4.76 -12.87 -3.57
C GLU A 191 4.46 -11.66 -4.46
N ASP A 192 3.88 -10.62 -3.87
CA ASP A 192 3.66 -9.33 -4.53
C ASP A 192 4.61 -8.30 -3.92
N ILE A 193 5.69 -8.01 -4.65
CA ILE A 193 6.70 -7.05 -4.20
C ILE A 193 6.18 -5.62 -4.32
N PHE A 194 5.25 -5.34 -5.24
CA PHE A 194 4.67 -4.01 -5.33
C PHE A 194 3.85 -3.67 -4.07
N VAL A 195 3.08 -4.62 -3.54
CA VAL A 195 2.39 -4.46 -2.25
C VAL A 195 3.37 -4.18 -1.11
N HIS A 196 4.52 -4.85 -1.09
CA HIS A 196 5.57 -4.64 -0.09
C HIS A 196 6.10 -3.20 -0.14
N GLU A 197 6.53 -2.75 -1.33
CA GLU A 197 7.12 -1.43 -1.51
C GLU A 197 6.11 -0.30 -1.34
N PHE A 198 4.86 -0.55 -1.75
CA PHE A 198 3.78 0.39 -1.49
C PHE A 198 3.43 0.44 0.00
N ALA A 199 3.54 -0.65 0.75
CA ALA A 199 3.36 -0.64 2.21
C ALA A 199 4.40 0.24 2.92
N HIS A 200 5.67 0.18 2.52
CA HIS A 200 6.69 1.13 2.98
C HIS A 200 6.29 2.58 2.69
N SER A 201 5.84 2.83 1.45
CA SER A 201 5.44 4.15 1.00
C SER A 201 4.26 4.71 1.81
N VAL A 202 3.26 3.87 2.12
CA VAL A 202 2.13 4.26 2.97
C VAL A 202 2.59 4.59 4.39
N ALA A 203 3.53 3.81 4.95
CA ALA A 203 4.10 4.09 6.27
C ALA A 203 4.85 5.43 6.30
N ILE A 204 5.81 5.61 5.39
CA ILE A 204 6.76 6.74 5.41
C ILE A 204 6.11 8.02 4.89
N MET A 205 5.42 7.95 3.76
CA MET A 205 4.89 9.15 3.10
C MET A 205 3.49 9.53 3.60
N GLY A 206 2.68 8.55 4.03
CA GLY A 206 1.32 8.78 4.51
C GLY A 206 1.21 8.88 6.03
N LEU A 207 1.52 7.76 6.71
CA LEU A 207 1.23 7.58 8.13
C LEU A 207 2.10 8.46 9.03
N GLU A 208 3.40 8.52 8.80
CA GLU A 208 4.31 9.38 9.57
C GLU A 208 3.93 10.86 9.53
N ASN A 209 3.39 11.32 8.41
CA ASN A 209 2.97 12.71 8.21
C ASN A 209 1.56 13.00 8.74
N THR A 210 0.76 11.97 9.01
CA THR A 210 -0.64 12.09 9.46
C THR A 210 -0.82 11.75 10.94
N ASP A 211 -0.04 10.79 11.45
CA ASP A 211 -0.07 10.31 12.83
C ASP A 211 1.34 10.28 13.44
N ALA A 212 1.61 11.29 14.27
CA ALA A 212 2.90 11.44 14.95
C ALA A 212 3.25 10.31 15.92
N LEU A 213 2.29 9.43 16.27
CA LEU A 213 2.53 8.28 17.14
C LEU A 213 2.77 6.98 16.37
N PHE A 214 2.46 6.93 15.07
CA PHE A 214 2.50 5.70 14.28
C PHE A 214 3.85 5.00 14.38
N GLN A 215 4.97 5.70 14.14
CA GLN A 215 6.29 5.07 14.20
C GLN A 215 6.68 4.57 15.59
N THR A 216 6.29 5.30 16.64
CA THR A 216 6.53 4.82 18.01
C THR A 216 5.70 3.56 18.30
N GLN A 217 4.49 3.48 17.78
CA GLN A 217 3.63 2.32 17.93
C GLN A 217 4.15 1.12 17.13
N LEU A 218 4.57 1.33 15.89
CA LEU A 218 5.14 0.30 15.03
C LEU A 218 6.41 -0.29 15.65
N GLU A 219 7.34 0.56 16.09
CA GLU A 219 8.58 0.12 16.75
C GLU A 219 8.30 -0.65 18.04
N ALA A 220 7.37 -0.18 18.88
CA ALA A 220 6.99 -0.90 20.09
C ALA A 220 6.35 -2.27 19.78
N THR A 221 5.61 -2.37 18.68
CA THR A 221 4.96 -3.60 18.20
C THR A 221 6.00 -4.58 17.69
N TYR A 222 6.94 -4.12 16.88
CA TYR A 222 8.09 -4.87 16.38
C TYR A 222 8.95 -5.44 17.52
N VAL A 223 9.40 -4.58 18.45
CA VAL A 223 10.23 -5.02 19.59
C VAL A 223 9.52 -6.06 20.45
N ALA A 224 8.21 -5.91 20.67
CA ALA A 224 7.42 -6.89 21.40
C ALA A 224 7.31 -8.24 20.66
N ALA A 225 7.15 -8.22 19.34
CA ALA A 225 7.14 -9.42 18.51
C ALA A 225 8.48 -10.16 18.56
N MET A 226 9.60 -9.44 18.37
CA MET A 226 10.94 -10.02 18.45
C MET A 226 11.23 -10.61 19.84
N ALA A 227 10.80 -9.94 20.92
CA ALA A 227 10.95 -10.44 22.29
C ALA A 227 10.18 -11.75 22.56
N LEU A 228 9.15 -12.05 21.75
CA LEU A 228 8.40 -13.29 21.80
C LEU A 228 8.98 -14.38 20.88
N GLY A 229 10.09 -14.10 20.18
CA GLY A 229 10.69 -15.01 19.19
C GLY A 229 9.88 -15.13 17.91
N ARG A 230 9.03 -14.13 17.60
CA ARG A 230 8.35 -14.07 16.31
C ARG A 230 9.30 -13.61 15.23
N TRP A 231 9.03 -14.03 13.99
CA TRP A 231 9.79 -13.66 12.79
C TRP A 231 11.28 -14.06 12.90
N GLU A 232 11.62 -14.99 13.79
CA GLU A 232 13.01 -15.42 13.97
C GLU A 232 13.54 -16.04 12.67
N ASN A 233 14.67 -15.52 12.18
CA ASN A 233 15.28 -15.91 10.90
C ASN A 233 14.38 -15.65 9.67
N THR A 234 13.61 -14.57 9.67
CA THR A 234 12.88 -14.07 8.49
C THR A 234 13.33 -12.66 8.13
N TYR A 235 13.02 -12.21 6.91
CA TYR A 235 13.29 -10.86 6.44
C TYR A 235 12.55 -9.80 7.27
N ALA A 236 11.32 -10.10 7.69
CA ALA A 236 10.53 -9.30 8.65
C ALA A 236 11.21 -9.00 10.00
N ALA A 237 12.30 -9.69 10.36
CA ALA A 237 13.07 -9.42 11.58
C ALA A 237 14.31 -8.54 11.36
N THR A 238 14.50 -8.02 10.14
CA THR A 238 15.59 -7.10 9.82
C THR A 238 15.42 -5.79 10.59
N ASP A 239 14.26 -5.15 10.45
CA ASP A 239 13.87 -3.96 11.21
C ASP A 239 12.33 -3.77 11.22
N SER A 240 11.86 -2.69 11.83
CA SER A 240 10.43 -2.40 11.97
C SER A 240 9.75 -1.98 10.66
N ALA A 241 10.50 -1.52 9.65
CA ALA A 241 9.96 -1.21 8.34
C ALA A 241 9.67 -2.50 7.57
N GLU A 242 10.62 -3.44 7.54
CA GLU A 242 10.45 -4.74 6.89
C GLU A 242 9.36 -5.56 7.57
N TYR A 243 9.33 -5.54 8.90
CA TYR A 243 8.25 -6.11 9.70
C TYR A 243 6.85 -5.60 9.30
N TRP A 244 6.75 -4.31 8.97
CA TRP A 244 5.51 -3.70 8.51
C TRP A 244 5.14 -4.18 7.12
N ALA A 245 6.07 -4.09 6.15
CA ALA A 245 5.82 -4.42 4.76
C ALA A 245 5.45 -5.90 4.57
N GLU A 246 6.21 -6.81 5.18
CA GLU A 246 5.93 -8.26 5.20
C GLU A 246 4.57 -8.57 5.85
N GLY A 247 4.26 -7.87 6.94
CA GLY A 247 2.95 -7.95 7.59
C GLY A 247 1.80 -7.53 6.69
N VAL A 248 1.99 -6.48 5.89
CA VAL A 248 1.00 -5.98 4.94
C VAL A 248 0.84 -6.94 3.76
N GLN A 249 1.91 -7.53 3.23
CA GLN A 249 1.81 -8.60 2.24
C GLN A 249 1.01 -9.79 2.80
N SER A 250 1.31 -10.25 4.02
CA SER A 250 0.53 -11.34 4.64
C SER A 250 -0.92 -10.90 4.85
N TRP A 251 -1.17 -9.64 5.22
CA TRP A 251 -2.52 -9.09 5.32
C TRP A 251 -3.28 -9.17 3.99
N PHE A 252 -2.63 -9.01 2.85
CA PHE A 252 -3.27 -9.15 1.54
C PHE A 252 -3.22 -10.57 0.97
N ASN A 253 -2.65 -11.53 1.72
CA ASN A 253 -2.43 -12.93 1.33
C ASN A 253 -1.54 -13.07 0.08
N VAL A 254 -0.55 -12.19 -0.03
CA VAL A 254 0.41 -12.11 -1.15
C VAL A 254 1.86 -12.12 -0.66
N ASN A 255 2.09 -12.65 0.55
CA ASN A 255 3.43 -12.96 1.03
C ASN A 255 3.81 -14.39 0.61
N GLN A 256 5.10 -14.70 0.57
CA GLN A 256 5.59 -15.98 0.08
C GLN A 256 5.46 -17.10 1.12
N GLN A 257 5.28 -18.32 0.60
CA GLN A 257 5.40 -19.55 1.39
C GLN A 257 6.81 -19.70 2.02
N PRO A 258 6.97 -20.53 3.07
CA PRO A 258 8.21 -20.60 3.84
C PRO A 258 9.50 -20.78 3.02
N GLN A 259 10.44 -19.87 3.22
CA GLN A 259 11.77 -19.89 2.62
C GLN A 259 12.82 -19.65 3.71
N VAL A 260 13.77 -20.59 3.86
CA VAL A 260 14.73 -20.54 4.98
C VAL A 260 15.53 -19.24 4.98
N GLY A 261 15.40 -18.48 6.06
CA GLY A 261 16.12 -17.21 6.25
C GLY A 261 15.39 -15.98 5.72
N ILE A 262 14.23 -16.16 5.06
CA ILE A 262 13.49 -15.09 4.39
C ILE A 262 12.03 -15.10 4.84
N HIS A 263 11.27 -16.18 4.61
CA HIS A 263 9.85 -16.28 5.00
C HIS A 263 9.57 -17.46 5.95
N ASN A 264 8.56 -17.32 6.82
CA ASN A 264 8.03 -18.39 7.66
C ASN A 264 6.63 -18.83 7.18
N GLU A 265 5.86 -19.52 8.03
CA GLU A 265 4.50 -19.99 7.71
C GLU A 265 3.40 -18.93 7.70
N VAL A 266 3.73 -17.65 7.86
CA VAL A 266 2.76 -16.57 8.03
C VAL A 266 2.61 -15.80 6.72
N ASP A 267 1.89 -16.39 5.77
CA ASP A 267 1.70 -15.78 4.44
C ASP A 267 0.27 -15.27 4.21
N THR A 268 -0.67 -15.54 5.12
CA THR A 268 -2.05 -15.04 5.05
C THR A 268 -2.46 -14.16 6.22
N ARG A 269 -3.52 -13.37 6.01
CA ARG A 269 -4.13 -12.49 7.02
C ARG A 269 -4.61 -13.31 8.21
N ALA A 270 -5.14 -14.49 7.93
CA ALA A 270 -5.67 -15.40 8.94
C ALA A 270 -4.55 -15.95 9.84
N GLU A 271 -3.41 -16.33 9.26
CA GLU A 271 -2.24 -16.76 10.01
C GLU A 271 -1.64 -15.59 10.79
N LEU A 272 -1.51 -14.41 10.17
CA LEU A 272 -0.99 -13.21 10.82
C LEU A 272 -1.80 -12.85 12.08
N LYS A 273 -3.13 -12.96 12.03
CA LYS A 273 -4.01 -12.72 13.19
C LYS A 273 -3.70 -13.64 14.37
N ILE A 274 -3.32 -14.89 14.10
CA ILE A 274 -3.01 -15.89 15.13
C ILE A 274 -1.57 -15.72 15.62
N TYR A 275 -0.65 -15.55 14.68
CA TYR A 275 0.79 -15.49 14.93
C TYR A 275 1.17 -14.18 15.61
N ASP A 276 0.85 -13.04 14.98
CA ASP A 276 1.12 -11.69 15.45
C ASP A 276 -0.15 -10.80 15.49
N PRO A 277 -1.03 -11.00 16.48
CA PRO A 277 -2.25 -10.21 16.62
C PRO A 277 -1.99 -8.71 16.82
N ALA A 278 -0.79 -8.29 17.27
CA ALA A 278 -0.49 -6.88 17.48
C ALA A 278 -0.24 -6.18 16.14
N LEU A 279 0.57 -6.80 15.26
CA LEU A 279 0.76 -6.33 13.89
C LEU A 279 -0.55 -6.36 13.10
N HIS A 280 -1.27 -7.48 13.15
CA HIS A 280 -2.58 -7.61 12.51
C HIS A 280 -3.54 -6.49 12.95
N SER A 281 -3.58 -6.20 14.26
CA SER A 281 -4.43 -5.14 14.79
C SER A 281 -4.04 -3.77 14.25
N LEU A 282 -2.74 -3.44 14.19
CA LEU A 282 -2.26 -2.18 13.66
C LEU A 282 -2.65 -2.01 12.18
N ILE A 283 -2.37 -3.02 11.35
CA ILE A 283 -2.70 -3.03 9.91
C ILE A 283 -4.21 -2.88 9.67
N SER A 284 -5.04 -3.50 10.52
CA SER A 284 -6.52 -3.47 10.38
C SER A 284 -7.16 -2.08 10.50
N THR A 285 -6.41 -1.11 11.03
CA THR A 285 -6.84 0.30 11.13
C THR A 285 -6.60 1.08 9.84
N ILE A 286 -5.79 0.55 8.94
CA ILE A 286 -5.28 1.23 7.74
C ILE A 286 -5.92 0.65 6.48
N PHE A 287 -5.86 -0.68 6.34
CA PHE A 287 -6.17 -1.36 5.10
C PHE A 287 -7.51 -2.12 5.12
N PRO A 288 -8.19 -2.25 3.96
CA PRO A 288 -9.39 -3.07 3.84
C PRO A 288 -9.10 -4.55 4.06
N SER A 289 -10.10 -5.27 4.54
CA SER A 289 -10.04 -6.72 4.76
C SER A 289 -10.85 -7.51 3.71
N ASP A 290 -11.44 -6.83 2.74
CA ASP A 290 -12.27 -7.37 1.66
C ASP A 290 -11.57 -7.28 0.30
N PHE A 291 -10.28 -6.94 0.30
CA PHE A 291 -9.41 -6.94 -0.86
C PHE A 291 -8.25 -7.93 -0.67
N GLN A 292 -7.83 -8.49 -1.80
CA GLN A 292 -6.62 -9.26 -2.03
C GLN A 292 -6.27 -9.05 -3.52
N PRO A 293 -5.03 -8.66 -3.86
CA PRO A 293 -4.56 -8.68 -5.24
C PRO A 293 -4.65 -10.10 -5.81
N ASP A 294 -5.07 -10.20 -7.06
CA ASP A 294 -5.13 -11.44 -7.82
C ASP A 294 -4.38 -11.22 -9.12
N CYS A 295 -3.59 -12.21 -9.55
CA CYS A 295 -2.90 -12.14 -10.84
C CYS A 295 -3.88 -11.82 -11.98
N PRO A 296 -3.62 -10.76 -12.78
CA PRO A 296 -4.52 -10.37 -13.84
C PRO A 296 -4.66 -11.46 -14.89
N ALA A 297 -5.86 -11.62 -15.44
CA ALA A 297 -6.09 -12.52 -16.56
C ALA A 297 -5.44 -11.93 -17.82
N LEU A 298 -4.28 -12.47 -18.21
CA LEU A 298 -3.55 -12.11 -19.43
C LEU A 298 -4.29 -12.48 -20.72
#